data_AF-A0AAW5S1J6-F1
#
_entry.id   AF-A0AAW5S1J6-F1
#
_cell.length_a   1.000
_cell.length_b   1.000
_cell.length_c   1.000
_cell.angle_alpha   90.00
_cell.angle_beta   90.00
_cell.angle_gamma   90.00
#
_symmetry.space_group_name_H-M   'P 1'
#
loop_
_entity.id
_entity.type
_entity.pdbx_description
1 polymer ?
#
loop_
_entity_poly.entity_id
_entity_poly.type
_entity_poly.pdbx_seq_one_letter_code
_entity_poly.pdbx_strand_id
1 'polypeptide(L)'
;MSDRWQYLVVLAACLVVTAPLEIAGTGVYRRWRRLAAAVLPVAAAFLLWDEIAVAARVWTYDHAYLCGLSIPVRVPIEELLFFLIIPVCAVLTYNAVSTILDKVRRR
;
A
#
# COMPACT_ATOMS: atom_id res chain seq x y z
N MET A 1 -8.16 -23.51 -4.04
CA MET A 1 -7.09 -22.65 -3.50
C MET A 1 -7.74 -21.84 -2.38
N SER A 2 -7.17 -21.79 -1.18
CA SER A 2 -7.79 -21.07 -0.05
C SER A 2 -7.88 -19.58 -0.37
N ASP A 3 -9.10 -19.07 -0.56
CA ASP A 3 -9.38 -17.66 -0.94
C ASP A 3 -8.78 -16.64 0.04
N ARG A 4 -8.48 -17.08 1.26
CA ARG A 4 -7.80 -16.34 2.34
C ARG A 4 -6.47 -15.70 1.97
N TRP A 5 -5.77 -16.19 0.94
CA TRP A 5 -4.47 -15.64 0.53
C TRP A 5 -4.56 -14.68 -0.65
N GLN A 6 -5.72 -14.57 -1.30
CA GLN A 6 -5.86 -13.78 -2.52
C GLN A 6 -5.49 -12.31 -2.29
N TYR A 7 -5.92 -11.73 -1.16
CA TYR A 7 -5.63 -10.33 -0.87
C TYR A 7 -4.12 -10.09 -0.68
N LEU A 8 -3.45 -10.94 0.08
CA LEU A 8 -1.99 -10.88 0.25
C LEU A 8 -1.24 -11.11 -1.07
N VAL A 9 -1.71 -12.04 -1.90
CA VAL A 9 -1.11 -12.32 -3.22
C VAL A 9 -1.25 -11.10 -4.13
N VAL A 10 -2.40 -10.42 -4.14
CA VAL A 10 -2.60 -9.20 -4.92
C VAL A 10 -1.67 -8.09 -4.44
N LEU A 11 -1.56 -7.87 -3.12
CA LEU A 11 -0.65 -6.87 -2.56
C LEU A 11 0.81 -7.19 -2.90
N ALA A 12 1.22 -8.44 -2.78
CA ALA A 12 2.56 -8.89 -3.17
C ALA A 12 2.80 -8.71 -4.68
N ALA A 13 1.82 -9.03 -5.53
CA ALA A 13 1.90 -8.83 -6.97
C ALA A 13 2.07 -7.34 -7.31
N CYS A 14 1.30 -6.45 -6.69
CA CYS A 14 1.46 -4.99 -6.85
C CYS A 14 2.87 -4.54 -6.49
N LEU A 15 3.43 -5.03 -5.38
CA LEU A 15 4.78 -4.70 -4.96
C LEU A 15 5.82 -5.25 -5.95
N VAL A 16 5.69 -6.49 -6.41
CA VAL A 16 6.62 -7.14 -7.34
C VAL A 16 6.61 -6.43 -8.70
N VAL A 17 5.44 -6.01 -9.18
CA VAL A 17 5.31 -5.29 -10.45
C VAL A 17 5.89 -3.86 -10.35
N THR A 18 5.73 -3.18 -9.22
CA THR A 18 6.20 -1.80 -9.03
C THR A 18 7.63 -1.68 -8.51
N ALA A 19 8.18 -2.71 -7.87
CA ALA A 19 9.55 -2.68 -7.35
C ALA A 19 10.62 -2.40 -8.42
N PRO A 20 10.57 -2.96 -9.66
CA PRO A 20 11.51 -2.63 -10.72
C PRO A 20 11.49 -1.15 -11.14
N LEU A 21 10.39 -0.43 -10.90
CA LEU A 21 10.29 1.01 -11.21
C LEU A 21 11.27 1.86 -10.38
N GLU A 22 11.75 1.35 -9.24
CA GLU A 22 12.81 1.97 -8.45
C GLU A 22 14.08 2.23 -9.28
N ILE A 23 14.38 1.35 -10.24
CA ILE A 23 15.59 1.43 -11.09
C ILE A 23 15.51 2.59 -12.07
N ALA A 24 14.30 3.01 -12.46
CA ALA A 24 14.08 4.07 -13.44
C ALA A 24 14.30 5.49 -12.90
N GLY A 25 14.40 5.67 -11.57
CA GLY A 25 14.31 6.97 -10.92
C GLY A 25 15.42 7.30 -9.91
N THR A 26 15.17 8.33 -9.10
CA THR A 26 16.13 8.81 -8.07
C THR A 26 16.12 7.97 -6.78
N GLY A 27 15.38 6.86 -6.78
CA GLY A 27 15.24 5.89 -5.71
C GLY A 27 14.30 6.36 -4.59
N VAL A 28 13.09 5.82 -4.55
CA VAL A 28 12.07 6.02 -3.51
C VAL A 28 12.43 5.22 -2.26
N TYR A 29 12.83 3.95 -2.40
CA TYR A 29 13.28 3.11 -1.30
C TYR A 29 14.56 3.65 -0.66
N ARG A 30 15.44 4.26 -1.46
CA ARG A 30 16.64 4.93 -0.97
C ARG A 30 16.34 6.11 -0.04
N ARG A 31 15.12 6.64 -0.08
CA ARG A 31 14.64 7.78 0.72
C ARG A 31 13.54 7.35 1.70
N TRP A 32 13.68 6.15 2.29
CA TRP A 32 12.70 5.52 3.18
C TRP A 32 12.18 6.43 4.31
N ARG A 33 13.02 7.31 4.89
CA ARG A 33 12.57 8.26 5.94
C ARG A 33 11.51 9.24 5.44
N ARG A 34 11.66 9.73 4.20
CA ARG A 34 10.68 10.64 3.58
C ARG A 34 9.45 9.89 3.11
N LEU A 35 9.62 8.67 2.61
CA LEU A 35 8.51 7.78 2.29
C LEU A 35 7.66 7.51 3.55
N ALA A 36 8.31 7.12 4.65
CA ALA A 36 7.63 6.89 5.92
C ALA A 36 6.94 8.17 6.44
N ALA A 37 7.59 9.33 6.38
CA ALA A 37 6.97 10.59 6.80
C ALA A 37 5.77 11.01 5.94
N ALA A 38 5.72 10.59 4.66
CA ALA A 38 4.59 10.85 3.78
C ALA A 38 3.46 9.82 3.95
N VAL A 39 3.81 8.54 4.09
CA VAL A 39 2.85 7.42 4.10
C VAL A 39 2.28 7.18 5.49
N LEU A 40 3.10 7.18 6.55
CA LEU A 40 2.65 6.80 7.90
C LEU A 40 1.54 7.70 8.47
N PRO A 41 1.59 9.04 8.38
CA PRO A 41 0.51 9.88 8.92
C PRO A 41 -0.81 9.65 8.19
N VAL A 42 -0.74 9.47 6.87
CA VAL A 42 -1.92 9.23 6.03
C VAL A 42 -2.48 7.83 6.30
N ALA A 43 -1.63 6.80 6.33
CA ALA A 43 -2.01 5.44 6.67
C ALA A 43 -2.67 5.37 8.06
N ALA A 44 -2.12 6.06 9.07
CA ALA A 44 -2.69 6.11 10.40
C ALA A 44 -4.07 6.78 10.43
N ALA A 45 -4.24 7.91 9.73
CA ALA A 45 -5.53 8.60 9.65
C ALA A 45 -6.60 7.75 8.96
N PHE A 46 -6.26 7.09 7.85
CA PHE A 46 -7.18 6.22 7.14
C PHE A 46 -7.48 4.93 7.91
N LEU A 47 -6.50 4.30 8.54
CA LEU A 47 -6.73 3.13 9.41
C LEU A 47 -7.69 3.47 10.56
N LEU A 48 -7.50 4.62 11.20
CA LEU A 48 -8.41 5.05 12.27
C LEU A 48 -9.82 5.30 11.74
N TRP A 49 -9.93 5.96 10.59
CA TRP A 49 -11.22 6.19 9.93
C TRP A 49 -11.91 4.87 9.55
N ASP A 50 -11.13 3.92 9.06
CA ASP A 50 -11.59 2.61 8.63
C ASP A 50 -12.19 1.83 9.81
N GLU A 51 -11.49 1.83 10.94
CA GLU A 51 -11.98 1.24 12.19
C GLU A 51 -13.26 1.91 12.70
N ILE A 52 -13.37 3.24 12.58
CA ILE A 52 -14.61 3.95 12.94
C ILE A 52 -15.76 3.50 12.04
N ALA A 53 -15.53 3.37 10.72
CA ALA A 53 -16.55 2.97 9.76
C ALA A 53 -17.02 1.53 10.01
N VAL A 54 -16.11 0.62 10.35
CA VAL A 54 -16.43 -0.77 10.70
C VAL A 54 -17.17 -0.85 12.03
N ALA A 55 -16.73 -0.08 13.04
CA ALA A 55 -17.43 0.01 14.33
C ALA A 55 -18.85 0.59 14.17
N ALA A 56 -19.03 1.55 13.26
CA ALA A 56 -20.32 2.12 12.90
C ALA A 56 -21.18 1.21 12.01
N ARG A 57 -20.69 0.02 11.65
CA ARG A 57 -21.33 -0.94 10.72
C ARG A 57 -21.70 -0.33 9.36
N VAL A 58 -20.97 0.70 8.93
CA VAL A 58 -21.11 1.25 7.58
C VAL A 58 -20.71 0.20 6.56
N TRP A 59 -19.69 -0.60 6.89
CA TRP A 59 -19.26 -1.75 6.11
C TRP A 59 -18.60 -2.79 7.03
N THR A 60 -18.38 -4.01 6.52
CA THR A 60 -17.83 -5.13 7.30
C THR A 60 -16.80 -5.89 6.48
N TYR A 61 -15.73 -6.35 7.14
CA TYR A 61 -14.73 -7.19 6.51
C TYR A 61 -15.28 -8.60 6.21
N ASP A 62 -15.07 -9.08 4.99
CA ASP A 62 -15.40 -10.46 4.64
C ASP A 62 -14.29 -11.40 5.12
N HIS A 63 -14.58 -12.15 6.19
CA HIS A 63 -13.62 -13.06 6.83
C HIS A 63 -13.24 -14.26 5.95
N ALA A 64 -13.92 -14.47 4.82
CA ALA A 64 -13.57 -15.51 3.84
C ALA A 64 -12.22 -15.23 3.13
N TYR A 65 -11.87 -13.95 2.96
CA TYR A 65 -10.68 -13.51 2.23
C TYR A 65 -9.53 -13.05 3.14
N LEU A 66 -9.74 -13.11 4.46
CA LEU A 66 -8.74 -12.72 5.45
C LEU A 66 -8.06 -13.93 6.06
N CYS A 67 -6.77 -13.79 6.38
CA CYS A 67 -5.98 -14.83 7.03
C CYS A 67 -6.45 -15.14 8.46
N GLY A 68 -7.30 -14.29 9.04
CA GLY A 68 -7.77 -14.41 10.42
C GLY A 68 -6.77 -13.94 11.48
N LEU A 69 -5.62 -13.39 11.05
CA LEU A 69 -4.69 -12.68 11.94
C LEU A 69 -5.20 -11.24 12.14
N SER A 70 -5.89 -11.03 13.24
CA SER A 70 -6.29 -9.70 13.71
C SER A 70 -5.24 -9.15 14.67
N ILE A 71 -4.76 -7.94 14.40
CA ILE A 71 -3.90 -7.14 15.28
C ILE A 71 -4.81 -6.65 16.45
N PRO A 72 -4.28 -6.26 17.64
CA PRO A 72 -5.07 -5.52 18.63
C PRO A 72 -5.89 -4.42 17.95
N VAL A 73 -7.20 -4.36 18.27
CA VAL A 73 -8.26 -3.56 17.60
C VAL A 73 -8.93 -4.25 16.39
N ARG A 74 -8.89 -5.59 16.24
CA ARG A 74 -9.70 -6.31 15.21
C ARG A 74 -9.40 -5.94 13.74
N VAL A 75 -8.34 -5.17 13.48
CA VAL A 75 -7.93 -4.81 12.13
C VAL A 75 -7.26 -6.03 11.46
N PRO A 76 -7.69 -6.44 10.27
CA PRO A 76 -6.99 -7.45 9.48
C PRO A 76 -5.60 -6.95 9.08
N ILE A 77 -4.60 -7.83 9.12
CA ILE A 77 -3.22 -7.47 8.72
C ILE A 77 -3.15 -7.01 7.26
N GLU A 78 -4.03 -7.54 6.43
CA GLU A 78 -4.17 -7.21 5.01
C GLU A 78 -4.54 -5.74 4.80
N GLU A 79 -5.40 -5.18 5.64
CA GLU A 79 -5.80 -3.76 5.54
C GLU A 79 -4.65 -2.84 5.96
N LEU A 80 -3.93 -3.18 7.02
CA LEU A 80 -2.69 -2.47 7.39
C LEU A 80 -1.68 -2.49 6.24
N LEU A 81 -1.49 -3.64 5.61
CA LEU A 81 -0.60 -3.78 4.46
C LEU A 81 -1.14 -3.01 3.25
N PHE A 82 -2.44 -2.95 3.03
CA PHE A 82 -3.05 -2.16 1.95
C PHE A 82 -2.72 -0.67 2.10
N PHE A 83 -2.96 -0.08 3.28
CA PHE A 83 -2.68 1.33 3.55
C PHE A 83 -1.18 1.69 3.54
N LEU A 84 -0.29 0.70 3.60
CA LEU A 84 1.15 0.91 3.47
C LEU A 84 1.64 0.65 2.04
N ILE A 85 1.32 -0.50 1.46
CA ILE A 85 1.84 -0.97 0.17
C ILE A 85 1.30 -0.12 -0.98
N ILE A 86 0.01 0.20 -0.99
CA ILE A 86 -0.61 0.91 -2.12
C ILE A 86 -0.05 2.33 -2.27
N PRO A 87 0.07 3.15 -1.20
CA PRO A 87 0.73 4.45 -1.31
C PRO A 87 2.20 4.35 -1.74
N VAL A 88 2.93 3.33 -1.29
CA VAL A 88 4.32 3.09 -1.73
C VAL A 88 4.37 2.80 -3.23
N CYS A 89 3.49 1.92 -3.74
CA CYS A 89 3.36 1.63 -5.17
C CYS A 89 3.05 2.89 -5.99
N ALA A 90 2.18 3.76 -5.47
CA ALA A 90 1.81 5.02 -6.11
C ALA A 90 3.01 5.99 -6.20
N VAL A 91 3.78 6.14 -5.11
CA VAL A 91 4.97 7.02 -5.09
C VAL A 91 6.07 6.49 -6.01
N LEU A 92 6.28 5.17 -6.06
CA LEU A 92 7.20 4.53 -7.01
C LEU A 92 6.83 4.83 -8.46
N THR A 93 5.56 4.62 -8.79
CA THR A 93 5.03 4.88 -10.13
C THR A 93 5.18 6.35 -10.51
N TYR A 94 4.83 7.27 -9.60
CA TYR A 94 4.96 8.70 -9.81
C TYR A 94 6.43 9.11 -10.07
N ASN A 95 7.37 8.58 -9.30
CA ASN A 95 8.80 8.87 -9.47
C ASN A 95 9.31 8.37 -10.83
N ALA A 96 8.94 7.15 -11.22
CA ALA A 96 9.35 6.56 -12.48
C ALA A 96 8.78 7.33 -13.69
N VAL A 97 7.48 7.62 -13.69
CA VAL A 97 6.82 8.39 -14.76
C VAL A 97 7.43 9.79 -14.87
N SER A 98 7.64 10.48 -13.75
CA SER A 98 8.26 11.80 -13.73
C SER A 98 9.68 11.77 -14.32
N THR A 99 10.48 10.75 -13.96
CA THR A 99 11.85 10.61 -14.46
C THR A 99 11.88 10.31 -15.98
N ILE A 100 10.97 9.45 -16.44
CA ILE A 100 10.84 9.13 -17.87
C ILE A 100 10.40 10.38 -18.65
N LEU A 101 9.40 11.11 -18.16
CA LEU A 101 8.89 12.32 -18.81
C LEU A 101 9.95 13.41 -18.90
N ASP A 102 10.72 13.63 -17.83
CA ASP A 102 11.84 14.58 -17.84
C ASP A 102 12.93 14.18 -18.83
N LYS A 103 13.20 12.88 -19.00
CA LYS A 103 14.16 12.36 -19.98
C LYS A 103 13.67 12.55 -21.42
N VAL A 104 12.38 12.38 -21.66
CA VAL A 104 11.74 12.61 -22.97
C VAL A 104 11.76 14.10 -23.31
N ARG A 105 11.41 14.98 -22.36
CA ARG A 105 11.35 16.44 -22.59
C ARG A 105 12.71 17.10 -22.81
N ARG A 106 13.80 16.45 -22.37
CA ARG A 106 15.19 16.92 -22.58
C ARG A 106 15.81 16.45 -23.89
N ARG A 107 15.14 15.58 -24.65
CA ARG A 107 15.51 15.19 -26.02
C ARG A 107 14.71 16.01 -27.02
#